data_AF-A0A6B0U5I8-F1
#
_entry.id   AF-A0A6B0U5I8-F1
#
_cell.length_a   1.000
_cell.length_b   1.000
_cell.length_c   1.000
_cell.angle_alpha   90.00
_cell.angle_beta   90.00
_cell.angle_gamma   90.00
#
_symmetry.space_group_name_H-M   'P 1'
#
loop_
_entity.id
_entity.type
_entity.pdbx_description
1 polymer ?
#
loop_
_entity_poly.entity_id
_entity_poly.type
_entity_poly.pdbx_seq_one_letter_code
_entity_poly.pdbx_strand_id
1 'polypeptide(L)'
;KTLHQPPTGQRQNRGLDNNEPTTRASRKRFNETGKPLCFNCSTYGHFSAACPKPQRKPRCTNCGKSGHDTKDCFQKRNSTNTSDKKST
;
A
#
# COMPACT_ATOMS: atom_id res chain seq x y z
N LYS A 1 -17.20 31.03 20.58
CA LYS A 1 -16.15 30.80 19.56
C LYS A 1 -15.75 29.33 19.61
N THR A 2 -16.54 28.48 18.97
CA THR A 2 -16.36 27.03 19.01
C THR A 2 -15.60 26.60 17.77
N LEU A 3 -14.38 26.11 17.99
CA LEU A 3 -13.45 25.68 16.95
C LEU A 3 -14.00 24.40 16.29
N HIS A 4 -14.39 24.50 15.02
CA HIS A 4 -14.75 23.33 14.22
C HIS A 4 -13.47 22.56 13.88
N GLN A 5 -13.32 21.36 14.43
CA GLN A 5 -12.30 20.40 14.02
C GLN A 5 -12.76 19.72 12.71
N PRO A 6 -11.89 19.52 11.70
CA PRO A 6 -12.27 18.79 10.51
C PRO A 6 -12.49 17.30 10.83
N PRO A 7 -13.49 16.63 10.24
CA PRO A 7 -13.70 15.20 10.44
C PRO A 7 -12.51 14.44 9.86
N THR A 8 -11.75 13.77 10.72
CA THR A 8 -10.73 12.80 10.32
C THR A 8 -11.42 11.68 9.55
N GLY A 9 -11.04 11.52 8.28
CA GLY A 9 -11.66 10.59 7.34
C GLY A 9 -11.74 9.17 7.92
N GLN A 10 -12.96 8.72 8.17
CA GLN A 10 -13.26 7.39 8.69
C GLN A 10 -12.79 6.34 7.68
N ARG A 11 -11.86 5.50 8.12
CA ARG A 11 -11.40 4.34 7.36
C ARG A 11 -12.51 3.29 7.40
N GLN A 12 -13.31 3.21 6.33
CA GLN A 12 -14.32 2.16 6.20
C GLN A 12 -13.62 0.80 6.14
N ASN A 13 -13.74 0.02 7.22
CA ASN A 13 -13.40 -1.39 7.22
C ASN A 13 -14.45 -2.12 6.37
N ARG A 14 -14.24 -2.18 5.05
CA ARG A 14 -15.00 -3.09 4.19
C ARG A 14 -14.48 -4.50 4.44
N GLY A 15 -15.39 -5.41 4.77
CA GLY A 15 -15.11 -6.79 5.15
C GLY A 15 -14.19 -7.48 4.14
N LEU A 16 -13.20 -8.18 4.68
CA LEU A 16 -12.38 -9.13 3.94
C LEU A 16 -13.21 -10.40 3.83
N ASP A 17 -13.81 -10.64 2.66
CA ASP A 17 -14.38 -11.94 2.32
C ASP A 17 -13.28 -13.02 2.40
N ASN A 18 -13.62 -14.14 3.03
CA ASN A 18 -12.69 -15.17 3.49
C ASN A 18 -12.22 -16.13 2.38
N ASN A 19 -11.65 -15.60 1.30
CA ASN A 19 -10.98 -16.44 0.29
C ASN A 19 -9.61 -15.91 -0.16
N GLU A 20 -8.81 -15.38 0.78
CA GLU A 20 -7.43 -14.96 0.49
C GLU A 20 -6.43 -16.07 0.89
N PRO A 21 -5.78 -16.77 -0.07
CA PRO A 21 -4.68 -17.65 0.27
C PRO A 21 -3.52 -16.80 0.78
N THR A 22 -3.33 -16.84 2.10
CA THR A 22 -2.41 -16.03 2.93
C THR A 22 -0.94 -16.41 2.74
N THR A 23 -0.54 -16.79 1.53
CA THR A 23 0.85 -17.09 1.20
C THR A 23 1.48 -15.91 0.47
N ARG A 24 2.66 -15.51 0.95
CA ARG A 24 3.54 -14.47 0.37
C ARG A 24 3.89 -14.72 -1.12
N ALA A 25 3.56 -15.90 -1.64
CA ALA A 25 3.69 -16.32 -3.03
C ALA A 25 2.59 -15.78 -3.97
N SER A 26 1.47 -15.23 -3.47
CA SER A 26 0.34 -14.84 -4.31
C SER A 26 0.04 -13.34 -4.29
N ARG A 27 1.07 -12.50 -4.31
CA ARG A 27 0.89 -11.08 -4.71
C ARG A 27 0.48 -11.09 -6.18
N LYS A 28 -0.81 -11.34 -6.46
CA LYS A 28 -1.38 -11.35 -7.81
C LYS A 28 -1.11 -9.99 -8.44
N ARG A 29 0.02 -9.90 -9.15
CA ARG A 29 0.42 -8.74 -9.94
C ARG A 29 -0.46 -8.56 -11.16
N PHE A 30 -1.28 -9.55 -11.44
CA PHE A 30 -2.20 -9.60 -12.56
C PHE A 30 -3.59 -10.02 -12.04
N ASN A 31 -4.65 -9.47 -12.63
CA ASN A 31 -6.00 -9.95 -12.38
C ASN A 31 -6.28 -11.27 -13.11
N GLU A 32 -7.50 -11.79 -12.99
CA GLU A 32 -7.96 -13.02 -13.65
C GLU A 32 -7.86 -12.96 -15.19
N THR A 33 -7.93 -11.76 -15.76
CA THR A 33 -7.74 -11.51 -17.20
C THR A 33 -6.27 -11.29 -17.61
N GLY A 34 -5.31 -11.48 -16.70
CA GLY A 34 -3.88 -11.30 -16.98
C GLY A 34 -3.42 -9.83 -17.08
N LYS A 35 -4.23 -8.86 -16.65
CA LYS A 35 -3.90 -7.43 -16.71
C LYS A 35 -3.08 -7.02 -15.48
N PRO A 36 -1.95 -6.29 -15.64
CA PRO A 36 -1.07 -5.94 -14.52
C PRO A 36 -1.69 -4.91 -13.59
N LEU A 37 -1.39 -4.99 -12.30
CA LEU A 37 -1.79 -4.01 -11.28
C LEU A 37 -0.80 -2.84 -11.22
N CYS A 38 -1.32 -1.62 -11.34
CA CYS A 38 -0.57 -0.41 -11.15
C CYS A 38 -0.42 -0.08 -9.65
N PHE A 39 0.80 -0.02 -9.11
CA PHE A 39 1.02 0.39 -7.71
C PHE A 39 0.88 1.91 -7.51
N ASN A 40 0.92 2.70 -8.59
CA ASN A 40 0.71 4.14 -8.50
C ASN A 40 -0.77 4.52 -8.30
N CYS A 41 -1.71 3.85 -8.99
CA CYS A 41 -3.13 4.19 -8.92
C CYS A 41 -4.07 3.05 -8.51
N SER A 42 -3.52 1.87 -8.24
CA SER A 42 -4.25 0.66 -7.81
C SER A 42 -5.27 0.14 -8.83
N THR A 43 -5.09 0.44 -10.12
CA THR A 43 -5.94 -0.08 -11.21
C THR A 43 -5.22 -1.15 -12.02
N TYR A 44 -5.96 -2.07 -12.63
CA TYR A 44 -5.40 -3.04 -13.57
C TYR A 44 -5.26 -2.49 -14.99
N GLY A 45 -4.33 -3.05 -15.77
CA GLY A 45 -4.12 -2.74 -17.19
C GLY A 45 -2.75 -2.14 -17.50
N HIS A 46 -2.05 -1.60 -16.51
CA HIS A 46 -0.71 -1.00 -16.70
C HIS A 46 0.15 -1.15 -15.46
N PHE A 47 1.48 -1.04 -15.62
CA PHE A 47 2.43 -0.93 -14.51
C PHE A 47 2.57 0.51 -14.04
N SER A 48 3.08 0.73 -12.82
CA SER A 48 3.33 2.08 -12.29
C SER A 48 4.18 2.97 -13.22
N ALA A 49 5.09 2.38 -13.99
CA ALA A 49 5.91 3.09 -14.96
C ALA A 49 5.12 3.68 -16.14
N ALA A 50 4.00 3.03 -16.53
CA ALA A 50 3.11 3.46 -17.60
C ALA A 50 1.82 4.11 -17.05
N CYS A 51 1.84 4.56 -15.79
CA CYS A 51 0.66 5.17 -15.19
C CYS A 51 0.44 6.59 -15.73
N PRO A 52 -0.77 6.91 -16.24
CA PRO A 52 -1.07 8.26 -16.73
C PRO A 52 -1.24 9.28 -15.61
N LYS A 53 -1.38 8.83 -14.36
CA LYS A 53 -1.46 9.71 -13.18
C LYS A 53 -0.07 10.13 -12.74
N PRO A 54 0.10 11.34 -12.14
CA PRO A 54 1.37 11.75 -11.58
C PRO A 54 1.89 10.70 -10.60
N GLN A 55 3.21 10.47 -10.63
CA GLN A 55 3.86 9.52 -9.74
C GLN A 55 3.67 9.96 -8.30
N ARG A 56 3.18 9.06 -7.46
CA ARG A 56 3.10 9.30 -6.01
C ARG A 56 4.51 9.46 -5.45
N LYS A 57 4.63 10.27 -4.39
CA LYS A 57 5.87 10.40 -3.63
C LYS A 57 6.38 9.01 -3.24
N PRO A 58 7.69 8.74 -3.36
CA PRO A 58 8.24 7.44 -3.02
C PRO A 58 7.88 7.14 -1.56
N ARG A 59 7.32 5.96 -1.37
CA ARG A 59 7.02 5.41 -0.06
C ARG A 59 7.92 4.21 0.13
N CYS A 60 8.75 4.27 1.14
CA CYS A 60 9.67 3.22 1.46
C CYS A 60 8.88 1.95 1.79
N THR A 61 9.13 0.87 1.05
CA THR A 61 8.48 -0.42 1.32
C THR A 61 9.09 -1.13 2.52
N ASN A 62 10.25 -0.67 3.00
CA ASN A 62 10.87 -1.20 4.21
C ASN A 62 10.25 -0.63 5.49
N CYS A 63 10.09 0.70 5.57
CA CYS A 63 9.62 1.35 6.80
C CYS A 63 8.24 2.02 6.69
N GLY A 64 7.65 2.04 5.49
CA GLY A 64 6.31 2.59 5.25
C GLY A 64 6.23 4.12 5.24
N LYS A 65 7.33 4.86 5.46
CA LYS A 65 7.36 6.32 5.42
C LYS A 65 7.49 6.85 3.99
N SER A 66 6.87 7.99 3.71
CA SER A 66 7.04 8.73 2.45
C SER A 66 8.29 9.61 2.49
N GLY A 67 8.85 9.90 1.31
CA GLY A 67 9.99 10.82 1.14
C GLY A 67 11.29 10.14 0.72
N HIS A 68 11.37 8.81 0.80
CA HIS A 68 12.48 8.01 0.30
C HIS A 68 11.98 6.67 -0.22
N ASP A 69 12.76 6.01 -1.08
CA ASP A 69 12.50 4.66 -1.53
C ASP A 69 13.26 3.63 -0.65
N THR A 70 13.09 2.35 -0.94
CA THR A 70 13.72 1.28 -0.15
C THR A 70 15.25 1.25 -0.27
N LYS A 71 15.81 1.77 -1.38
CA LYS A 71 17.27 1.90 -1.56
C LYS A 71 17.85 2.99 -0.68
N ASP A 72 17.13 4.10 -0.52
CA ASP A 72 17.51 5.24 0.32
C ASP A 72 17.00 5.10 1.78
N CYS A 73 16.52 3.90 2.16
CA CYS A 73 16.03 3.67 3.51
C CYS A 73 17.17 3.53 4.52
N PHE A 74 17.33 4.54 5.37
CA PHE A 74 18.29 4.53 6.49
C PHE A 74 17.94 3.53 7.60
N GLN A 75 16.71 3.00 7.64
CA GLN A 75 16.34 1.96 8.59
C GLN A 75 16.90 0.60 8.14
N LYS A 76 17.46 -0.16 9.09
CA LYS A 76 17.91 -1.54 8.85
C LYS A 76 16.75 -2.32 8.23
N ARG A 77 17.02 -3.12 7.19
CA ARG A 77 15.98 -3.88 6.50
C ARG A 77 15.23 -4.75 7.50
N ASN A 78 14.07 -4.30 7.96
CA ASN A 78 13.29 -5.06 8.91
C ASN A 78 12.83 -6.35 8.20
N SER A 79 13.50 -7.45 8.49
CA SER A 79 13.29 -8.75 7.84
C SER A 79 12.15 -9.53 8.52
N THR A 80 11.27 -8.83 9.23
CA THR A 80 10.16 -9.42 9.96
C THR A 80 8.87 -9.15 9.21
N ASN A 81 8.25 -10.24 8.76
CA ASN A 81 6.88 -10.19 8.30
C ASN A 81 5.98 -9.94 9.50
N THR A 82 5.13 -8.93 9.38
CA THR A 82 3.82 -8.86 10.05
C THR A 82 3.84 -8.97 11.58
N SER A 83 4.35 -7.97 12.28
CA SER A 83 4.11 -7.85 13.73
C SER A 83 4.32 -6.41 14.19
N ASP A 84 3.33 -5.53 14.02
CA ASP A 84 3.15 -4.35 14.91
C ASP A 84 1.88 -3.59 14.52
N LYS A 85 0.76 -4.17 14.94
CA LYS A 85 -0.41 -3.38 15.32
C LYS A 85 -0.96 -3.97 16.62
N LYS A 86 -0.10 -4.00 17.65
CA LYS A 86 -0.58 -3.85 19.01
C LYS A 86 -0.89 -2.37 19.20
N SER A 87 -2.09 -1.96 18.81
CA SER A 87 -2.68 -0.75 19.37
C SER A 87 -3.34 -1.21 20.66
N THR A 88 -2.72 -0.88 21.80
CA THR A 88 -3.41 -0.78 23.09
C THR A 88 -4.65 0.07 22.97
#